data_AF-A0A1J5K985-F1
#
_entry.id   AF-A0A1J5K985-F1
#
_cell.length_a   1.000
_cell.length_b   1.000
_cell.length_c   1.000
_cell.angle_alpha   90.00
_cell.angle_beta   90.00
_cell.angle_gamma   90.00
#
_symmetry.space_group_name_H-M   'P 1'
#
loop_
_entity.id
_entity.type
_entity.pdbx_description
1 polymer ?
#
loop_
_entity_poly.entity_id
_entity_poly.type
_entity_poly.pdbx_seq_one_letter_code
_entity_poly.pdbx_strand_id
1 'polypeptide(L)'
;MLMAVGIALLFIIYKFMKHEMVSSNISIQRYCTLAKFDELRDSKIILIRLASVGVNFALIVFGLYYCIFGEELNSRYNAGSISLYIVADITLFYIVHLGVIKQRHDILTFLRIAILELMIALVIIASLIVNVQGINILDIVLAQNELVAGIPQWNAIVLLPLFYIWNANSVDCVRSLAEDRLETEVDRFQTRLLYAARYIAWGVLTITLFFGGGNFFELFDLFNFNNTGINSLELILFLIKFILVLLVGKIYTRLVGPRKLVEIESLYKKRALFVVVIFICISLYKVAQF
;
A
#
# COMPACT_ATOMS: atom_id res chain seq x y z
N MET A 1 -8.08 -24.04 14.21
CA MET A 1 -9.15 -23.10 13.83
C MET A 1 -8.61 -21.86 13.11
N LEU A 2 -7.65 -21.12 13.69
CA LEU A 2 -6.97 -19.97 13.06
C LEU A 2 -6.35 -20.27 11.69
N MET A 3 -5.77 -21.47 11.50
CA MET A 3 -5.21 -21.89 10.21
C MET A 3 -6.27 -22.05 9.11
N ALA A 4 -7.47 -22.53 9.45
CA ALA A 4 -8.57 -22.69 8.51
C ALA A 4 -9.21 -21.34 8.14
N VAL A 5 -9.29 -20.41 9.10
CA VAL A 5 -9.72 -19.03 8.87
C VAL A 5 -8.71 -18.32 7.96
N GLY A 6 -7.41 -18.43 8.23
CA GLY A 6 -6.36 -17.88 7.38
C GLY A 6 -6.37 -18.42 5.94
N ILE A 7 -6.63 -19.72 5.76
CA ILE A 7 -6.75 -20.34 4.42
C ILE A 7 -8.03 -19.88 3.71
N ALA A 8 -9.18 -19.83 4.39
CA ALA A 8 -10.42 -19.31 3.82
C ALA A 8 -10.29 -17.83 3.41
N LEU A 9 -9.50 -17.07 4.15
CA LEU A 9 -9.21 -15.66 3.86
C LEU A 9 -8.25 -15.45 2.71
N LEU A 10 -7.18 -16.23 2.63
CA LEU A 10 -6.33 -16.26 1.44
C LEU A 10 -7.16 -16.62 0.21
N PHE A 11 -8.15 -17.51 0.36
CA PHE A 11 -9.09 -17.86 -0.71
C PHE A 11 -10.04 -16.72 -1.07
N ILE A 12 -10.52 -15.92 -0.11
CA ILE A 12 -11.33 -14.71 -0.35
C ILE A 12 -10.51 -13.62 -1.04
N ILE A 13 -9.29 -13.33 -0.57
CA ILE A 13 -8.35 -12.37 -1.19
C ILE A 13 -8.04 -12.81 -2.63
N TYR A 14 -7.72 -14.10 -2.82
CA TYR A 14 -7.51 -14.69 -4.14
C TYR A 14 -8.75 -14.53 -5.04
N LYS A 15 -9.96 -14.83 -4.54
CA LYS A 15 -11.21 -14.71 -5.30
C LYS A 15 -11.55 -13.25 -5.64
N PHE A 16 -11.27 -12.31 -4.74
CA PHE A 16 -11.43 -10.87 -4.97
C PHE A 16 -10.47 -10.36 -6.06
N MET A 17 -9.21 -10.77 -6.01
CA MET A 17 -8.19 -10.41 -7.01
C MET A 17 -8.45 -11.05 -8.37
N LYS A 18 -8.99 -12.27 -8.39
CA LYS A 18 -9.28 -13.04 -9.62
C LYS A 18 -10.24 -12.30 -10.57
N HIS A 19 -11.20 -11.53 -10.05
CA HIS A 19 -12.20 -10.85 -10.87
C HIS A 19 -11.70 -9.54 -11.52
N GLU A 20 -10.59 -8.96 -11.05
CA GLU A 20 -10.05 -7.70 -11.60
C GLU A 20 -8.69 -7.85 -12.27
N MET A 21 -7.87 -8.83 -11.90
CA MET A 21 -6.49 -8.95 -12.38
C MET A 21 -6.22 -10.21 -13.23
N VAL A 22 -7.19 -11.11 -13.39
CA VAL A 22 -7.04 -12.35 -14.18
C VAL A 22 -8.15 -12.46 -15.21
N SER A 23 -8.27 -11.46 -16.09
CA SER A 23 -9.05 -11.62 -17.34
C SER A 23 -8.27 -12.39 -18.42
N SER A 24 -6.97 -12.64 -18.22
CA SER A 24 -6.24 -13.61 -19.02
C SER A 24 -6.48 -14.99 -18.43
N ASN A 25 -7.24 -15.83 -19.14
CA ASN A 25 -7.33 -17.28 -18.90
C ASN A 25 -5.99 -17.98 -19.23
N ILE A 26 -4.89 -17.49 -18.67
CA ILE A 26 -3.61 -18.17 -18.67
C ILE A 26 -3.55 -18.96 -17.38
N SER A 27 -3.73 -20.28 -17.49
CA SER A 27 -3.38 -21.18 -16.41
C SER A 27 -1.88 -21.05 -16.11
N ILE A 28 -1.47 -21.32 -14.87
CA ILE A 28 -0.04 -21.38 -14.48
C ILE A 28 0.74 -22.28 -15.45
N GLN A 29 0.11 -23.35 -15.93
CA GLN A 29 0.66 -24.27 -16.92
C GLN A 29 0.88 -23.60 -18.29
N ARG A 30 -0.09 -22.82 -18.82
CA ARG A 30 0.06 -22.05 -20.05
C ARG A 30 1.13 -20.95 -19.91
N TYR A 31 1.24 -20.32 -18.74
CA TYR A 31 2.32 -19.37 -18.45
C TYR A 31 3.70 -20.05 -18.53
N CYS A 32 3.89 -21.18 -17.85
CA CYS A 32 5.16 -21.92 -17.88
C CYS A 32 5.52 -22.39 -19.29
N THR A 33 4.53 -22.74 -20.12
CA THR A 33 4.75 -23.11 -21.52
C THR A 33 5.18 -21.90 -22.35
N LEU A 34 4.44 -20.78 -22.28
CA LEU A 34 4.74 -19.56 -23.05
C LEU A 34 6.06 -18.90 -22.63
N ALA A 35 6.37 -18.90 -21.33
CA ALA A 35 7.61 -18.33 -20.80
C ALA A 35 8.86 -19.08 -21.29
N LYS A 36 8.77 -20.39 -21.52
CA LYS A 36 9.87 -21.20 -22.10
C LYS A 36 10.16 -20.83 -23.55
N PHE A 37 9.16 -20.42 -24.31
CA PHE A 37 9.33 -19.99 -25.71
C PHE A 37 9.83 -18.54 -25.83
N ASP A 38 9.68 -17.73 -24.78
CA ASP A 38 10.07 -16.32 -24.71
C ASP A 38 11.47 -16.12 -24.09
N GLU A 39 12.26 -17.21 -23.93
CA GLU A 39 13.57 -17.27 -23.23
C GLU A 39 14.67 -16.35 -23.79
N LEU A 40 14.43 -15.66 -24.92
CA LEU A 40 15.36 -14.68 -25.49
C LEU A 40 15.18 -13.25 -24.95
N ARG A 41 14.28 -13.00 -23.99
CA ARG A 41 14.02 -11.66 -23.42
C ARG A 41 14.83 -11.33 -22.16
N ASP A 42 15.06 -10.02 -22.02
CA ASP A 42 15.97 -9.32 -21.09
C ASP A 42 15.89 -9.83 -19.63
N SER A 43 16.78 -10.75 -19.26
CA SER A 43 16.87 -11.37 -17.93
C SER A 43 16.96 -10.36 -16.77
N LYS A 44 17.45 -9.14 -17.06
CA LYS A 44 17.50 -8.01 -16.13
C LYS A 44 16.10 -7.56 -15.69
N ILE A 45 15.13 -7.46 -16.60
CA ILE A 45 13.78 -7.00 -16.28
C ILE A 45 13.05 -8.02 -15.41
N ILE A 46 13.26 -9.31 -15.68
CA ILE A 46 12.69 -10.41 -14.87
C ILE A 46 13.22 -10.36 -13.44
N LEU A 47 14.53 -10.16 -13.25
CA LEU A 47 15.14 -10.02 -11.93
C LEU A 47 14.55 -8.83 -11.14
N ILE A 48 14.35 -7.69 -11.80
CA ILE A 48 13.77 -6.48 -11.18
C ILE A 48 12.30 -6.73 -10.80
N ARG A 49 11.52 -7.42 -11.64
CA ARG A 49 10.13 -7.82 -11.32
C ARG A 49 10.07 -8.74 -10.10
N LEU A 50 10.95 -9.74 -10.03
CA LEU A 50 11.04 -10.65 -8.87
C LEU A 50 11.45 -9.90 -7.60
N ALA A 51 12.43 -9.00 -7.69
CA ALA A 51 12.83 -8.15 -6.57
C ALA A 51 11.66 -7.28 -6.10
N SER A 52 10.90 -6.68 -7.03
CA SER A 52 9.74 -5.85 -6.71
C SER A 52 8.61 -6.64 -6.04
N VAL A 53 8.32 -7.86 -6.50
CA VAL A 53 7.38 -8.77 -5.82
C VAL A 53 7.90 -9.18 -4.44
N GLY A 54 9.20 -9.46 -4.31
CA GLY A 54 9.84 -9.80 -3.04
C GLY A 54 9.74 -8.67 -2.00
N VAL A 55 10.00 -7.44 -2.41
CA VAL A 55 9.81 -6.23 -1.57
C VAL A 55 8.35 -6.12 -1.12
N ASN A 56 7.39 -6.20 -2.04
CA ASN A 56 5.98 -6.11 -1.67
C ASN A 56 5.52 -7.24 -0.73
N PHE A 57 5.99 -8.47 -0.97
CA PHE A 57 5.69 -9.60 -0.10
C PHE A 57 6.24 -9.42 1.31
N ALA A 58 7.50 -8.99 1.43
CA ALA A 58 8.11 -8.74 2.72
C ALA A 58 7.40 -7.61 3.47
N LEU A 59 6.86 -6.61 2.77
CA LEU A 59 6.04 -5.56 3.36
C LEU A 59 4.67 -6.06 3.86
N ILE A 60 4.05 -6.97 3.12
CA ILE A 60 2.80 -7.63 3.56
C ILE A 60 3.04 -8.43 4.84
N VAL A 61 4.08 -9.26 4.86
CA VAL A 61 4.46 -10.04 6.05
C VAL A 61 4.78 -9.11 7.21
N PHE A 62 5.53 -8.04 6.97
CA PHE A 62 5.88 -7.03 7.96
C PHE A 62 4.64 -6.34 8.56
N GLY A 63 3.74 -5.83 7.72
CA GLY A 63 2.57 -5.10 8.20
C GLY A 63 1.54 -6.00 8.89
N LEU A 64 1.37 -7.25 8.43
CA LEU A 64 0.57 -8.26 9.13
C LEU A 64 1.16 -8.57 10.50
N TYR A 65 2.48 -8.71 10.59
CA TYR A 65 3.16 -9.01 11.84
C TYR A 65 2.94 -7.89 12.89
N TYR A 66 3.02 -6.62 12.48
CA TYR A 66 2.75 -5.46 13.35
C TYR A 66 1.30 -5.36 13.82
N CYS A 67 0.35 -5.64 12.93
CA CYS A 67 -1.07 -5.48 13.24
C CYS A 67 -1.65 -6.63 14.07
N ILE A 68 -0.91 -7.74 14.25
CA ILE A 68 -1.38 -8.97 14.91
C ILE A 68 -0.52 -9.33 16.14
N PHE A 69 0.77 -9.00 16.16
CA PHE A 69 1.71 -9.41 17.22
C PHE A 69 2.39 -8.22 17.92
N GLY A 70 1.73 -7.05 17.92
CA GLY A 70 2.33 -5.75 18.27
C GLY A 70 2.99 -5.65 19.66
N GLU A 71 2.70 -6.56 20.59
CA GLU A 71 3.22 -6.52 21.97
C GLU A 71 4.61 -7.16 22.16
N GLU A 72 5.05 -8.06 21.27
CA GLU A 72 6.34 -8.77 21.43
C GLU A 72 7.53 -8.08 20.71
N LEU A 73 7.30 -6.92 20.09
CA LEU A 73 8.29 -6.27 19.22
C LEU A 73 9.21 -5.30 19.98
N ASN A 74 10.42 -5.80 20.20
CA ASN A 74 11.62 -5.02 20.52
C ASN A 74 11.80 -3.83 19.56
N SER A 75 12.29 -2.71 20.09
CA SER A 75 12.43 -1.34 19.54
C SER A 75 13.25 -1.13 18.25
N ARG A 76 13.34 -2.12 17.35
CA ARG A 76 14.29 -2.11 16.22
C ARG A 76 13.73 -1.55 14.90
N TYR A 77 12.42 -1.34 14.78
CA TYR A 77 11.81 -0.91 13.52
C TYR A 77 11.15 0.45 13.64
N ASN A 78 11.62 1.34 12.79
CA ASN A 78 11.25 2.74 12.77
C ASN A 78 10.60 3.11 11.43
N ALA A 79 10.03 4.31 11.39
CA ALA A 79 9.51 4.90 10.17
C ALA A 79 10.57 5.01 9.04
N GLY A 80 11.87 5.02 9.38
CA GLY A 80 12.95 4.91 8.41
C GLY A 80 12.93 3.60 7.63
N SER A 81 12.60 2.48 8.27
CA SER A 81 12.48 1.16 7.62
C SER A 81 11.32 1.12 6.63
N ILE A 82 10.15 1.64 7.01
CA ILE A 82 9.00 1.77 6.10
C ILE A 82 9.34 2.72 4.93
N SER A 83 10.04 3.82 5.22
CA SER A 83 10.45 4.80 4.21
C SER A 83 11.38 4.18 3.18
N LEU A 84 12.40 3.41 3.61
CA LEU A 84 13.29 2.67 2.71
C LEU A 84 12.52 1.66 1.85
N TYR A 85 11.52 1.00 2.42
CA TYR A 85 10.64 0.09 1.70
C TYR A 85 9.86 0.78 0.58
N ILE A 86 9.24 1.92 0.87
CA ILE A 86 8.48 2.69 -0.11
C ILE A 86 9.39 3.22 -1.20
N VAL A 87 10.59 3.68 -0.84
CA VAL A 87 11.62 4.08 -1.81
C VAL A 87 11.93 2.90 -2.75
N ALA A 88 12.17 1.71 -2.20
CA ALA A 88 12.47 0.52 -2.99
C ALA A 88 11.29 0.09 -3.89
N ASP A 89 10.06 0.04 -3.35
CA ASP A 89 8.85 -0.32 -4.10
C ASP A 89 8.61 0.64 -5.27
N ILE A 90 8.57 1.96 -5.02
CA ILE A 90 8.38 2.96 -6.06
C ILE A 90 9.52 2.88 -7.08
N THR A 91 10.78 2.83 -6.65
CA THR A 91 11.92 2.79 -7.58
C THR A 91 11.86 1.57 -8.50
N LEU A 92 11.68 0.37 -7.94
CA LEU A 92 11.64 -0.86 -8.73
C LEU A 92 10.43 -0.88 -9.66
N PHE A 93 9.26 -0.46 -9.18
CA PHE A 93 8.05 -0.39 -9.98
C PHE A 93 8.23 0.51 -11.21
N TYR A 94 8.79 1.70 -11.04
CA TYR A 94 8.99 2.62 -12.18
C TYR A 94 10.09 2.14 -13.12
N ILE A 95 11.15 1.50 -12.63
CA ILE A 95 12.18 0.90 -13.49
C ILE A 95 11.59 -0.17 -14.41
N VAL A 96 10.72 -1.05 -13.90
CA VAL A 96 10.06 -2.08 -14.71
C VAL A 96 9.25 -1.46 -15.85
N HIS A 97 8.56 -0.35 -15.59
CA HIS A 97 7.70 0.30 -16.59
C HIS A 97 8.47 1.18 -17.58
N LEU A 98 9.60 1.76 -17.17
CA LEU A 98 10.49 2.49 -18.07
C LEU A 98 11.04 1.61 -19.20
N GLY A 99 11.24 0.30 -18.95
CA GLY A 99 11.64 -0.67 -19.98
C GLY A 99 10.61 -0.89 -21.09
N VAL A 100 9.37 -0.43 -20.91
CA VAL A 100 8.26 -0.61 -21.86
C VAL A 100 7.93 0.69 -22.63
N ILE A 101 8.26 1.86 -22.07
CA ILE A 101 7.92 3.15 -22.66
C ILE A 101 8.91 3.50 -23.78
N LYS A 102 8.41 3.55 -25.02
CA LYS A 102 9.25 3.82 -26.22
C LYS A 102 9.47 5.31 -26.50
N GLN A 103 8.60 6.21 -25.99
CA GLN A 103 8.66 7.64 -26.30
C GLN A 103 9.43 8.43 -25.23
N ARG A 104 10.44 9.22 -25.63
CA ARG A 104 11.29 10.00 -24.72
C ARG A 104 10.52 11.00 -23.85
N HIS A 105 9.47 11.63 -24.39
CA HIS A 105 8.64 12.56 -23.63
C HIS A 105 7.85 11.84 -22.53
N ASP A 106 7.24 10.69 -22.85
CA ASP A 106 6.54 9.85 -21.88
C ASP A 106 7.48 9.36 -20.76
N ILE A 107 8.73 9.02 -21.09
CA ILE A 107 9.77 8.63 -20.10
C ILE A 107 9.99 9.73 -19.06
N LEU A 108 10.18 10.98 -19.50
CA LEU A 108 10.44 12.11 -18.61
C LEU A 108 9.23 12.41 -17.72
N THR A 109 8.03 12.40 -18.29
CA THR A 109 6.78 12.59 -17.54
C THR A 109 6.62 11.49 -16.50
N PHE A 110 6.89 10.24 -16.87
CA PHE A 110 6.79 9.09 -15.98
C PHE A 110 7.79 9.15 -14.82
N LEU A 111 9.04 9.56 -15.07
CA LEU A 111 10.04 9.77 -14.02
C LEU A 111 9.65 10.89 -13.04
N ARG A 112 9.07 11.99 -13.54
CA ARG A 112 8.56 13.08 -12.68
C ARG A 112 7.44 12.60 -11.78
N ILE A 113 6.51 11.80 -12.29
CA ILE A 113 5.45 11.19 -11.49
C ILE A 113 6.07 10.31 -10.39
N ALA A 114 7.08 9.50 -10.71
CA ALA A 114 7.78 8.66 -9.74
C ALA A 114 8.36 9.47 -8.57
N ILE A 115 9.05 10.58 -8.88
CA ILE A 115 9.64 11.48 -7.89
C ILE A 115 8.56 12.13 -7.04
N LEU A 116 7.46 12.57 -7.65
CA LEU A 116 6.34 13.19 -6.93
C LEU A 116 5.62 12.19 -6.03
N GLU A 117 5.39 10.95 -6.50
CA GLU A 117 4.80 9.88 -5.70
C GLU A 117 5.67 9.57 -4.48
N LEU A 118 6.99 9.44 -4.70
CA LEU A 118 7.96 9.20 -3.64
C LEU A 118 7.94 10.33 -2.61
N MET A 119 8.00 11.58 -3.06
CA MET A 119 7.97 12.75 -2.19
C MET A 119 6.67 12.80 -1.38
N ILE A 120 5.51 12.58 -2.02
CA ILE A 120 4.22 12.56 -1.33
C ILE A 120 4.22 11.48 -0.24
N ALA A 121 4.62 10.25 -0.56
CA ALA A 121 4.60 9.15 0.40
C ALA A 121 5.52 9.41 1.61
N LEU A 122 6.72 9.93 1.37
CA LEU A 122 7.67 10.26 2.44
C LEU A 122 7.20 11.42 3.32
N VAL A 123 6.62 12.48 2.73
CA VAL A 123 6.09 13.60 3.51
C VAL A 123 4.85 13.18 4.32
N ILE A 124 4.02 12.27 3.81
CA ILE A 124 2.91 11.69 4.59
C ILE A 124 3.46 10.93 5.81
N ILE A 125 4.48 10.10 5.64
CA ILE A 125 5.11 9.40 6.77
C ILE A 125 5.70 10.39 7.77
N ALA A 126 6.44 11.40 7.29
CA ALA A 126 6.97 12.45 8.15
C ALA A 126 5.85 13.18 8.92
N SER A 127 4.72 13.44 8.27
CA SER A 127 3.55 14.06 8.91
C SER A 127 2.99 13.18 10.03
N LEU A 128 2.94 11.86 9.84
CA LEU A 128 2.50 10.91 10.86
C LEU A 128 3.45 10.89 12.07
N ILE A 129 4.77 10.86 11.81
CA ILE A 129 5.80 10.92 12.85
C ILE A 129 5.66 12.19 13.68
N VAL A 130 5.53 13.35 13.02
CA VAL A 130 5.37 14.64 13.71
C VAL A 130 4.04 14.69 14.48
N ASN A 131 2.96 14.13 13.90
CA ASN A 131 1.65 14.09 14.56
C ASN A 131 1.69 13.28 15.87
N VAL A 132 2.37 12.13 15.85
CA VAL A 132 2.44 11.21 16.98
C VAL A 132 3.61 11.51 17.92
N GLN A 133 4.56 12.34 17.49
CA GLN A 133 5.82 12.61 18.20
C GLN A 133 6.64 11.34 18.46
N GLY A 134 6.51 10.35 17.57
CA GLY A 134 7.12 9.03 17.70
C GLY A 134 7.70 8.55 16.37
N ILE A 135 8.90 7.96 16.44
CA ILE A 135 9.64 7.48 15.26
C ILE A 135 9.37 5.98 15.03
N ASN A 136 8.89 5.26 16.06
CA ASN A 136 8.56 3.85 15.92
C ASN A 136 7.16 3.68 15.33
N ILE A 137 6.99 2.62 14.55
CA ILE A 137 5.68 2.29 13.98
C ILE A 137 4.69 1.91 15.08
N LEU A 138 5.18 1.34 16.18
CA LEU A 138 4.37 1.05 17.35
C LEU A 138 3.76 2.33 17.94
N ASP A 139 4.54 3.41 18.06
CA ASP A 139 4.04 4.70 18.57
C ASP A 139 2.86 5.18 17.72
N ILE A 140 2.99 5.08 16.39
CA ILE A 140 1.94 5.44 15.43
C ILE A 140 0.68 4.59 15.64
N VAL A 141 0.83 3.29 15.85
CA VAL A 141 -0.30 2.38 16.08
C VAL A 141 -0.97 2.65 17.42
N LEU A 142 -0.19 2.83 18.49
CA LEU A 142 -0.71 3.10 19.84
C LEU A 142 -1.48 4.41 19.90
N ALA A 143 -0.95 5.50 19.35
CA ALA A 143 -1.64 6.80 19.32
C ALA A 143 -2.98 6.76 18.57
N GLN A 144 -3.14 5.85 17.60
CA GLN A 144 -4.42 5.67 16.90
C GLN A 144 -5.46 4.90 17.71
N ASN A 145 -5.02 4.16 18.71
CA ASN A 145 -5.87 3.30 19.55
C ASN A 145 -6.32 4.02 20.82
N GLU A 146 -5.78 5.19 21.13
CA GLU A 146 -6.29 6.08 22.17
C GLU A 146 -7.73 6.51 21.84
N LEU A 147 -8.62 6.43 22.83
CA LEU A 147 -10.01 6.84 22.70
C LEU A 147 -10.22 8.27 23.20
N VAL A 148 -10.73 9.16 22.33
CA VAL A 148 -11.25 10.47 22.75
C VAL A 148 -12.75 10.50 22.53
N ALA A 149 -13.48 10.72 23.63
CA ALA A 149 -14.93 10.62 23.68
C ALA A 149 -15.48 9.26 23.17
N GLY A 150 -14.72 8.17 23.40
CA GLY A 150 -15.08 6.82 22.95
C GLY A 150 -14.84 6.54 21.47
N ILE A 151 -14.22 7.46 20.72
CA ILE A 151 -13.87 7.29 19.31
C ILE A 151 -12.35 7.12 19.19
N PRO A 152 -11.87 6.11 18.44
CA PRO A 152 -10.43 5.94 18.21
C PRO A 152 -9.86 7.08 17.37
N GLN A 153 -8.66 7.55 17.74
CA GLN A 153 -7.94 8.61 17.04
C GLN A 153 -7.23 8.14 15.75
N TRP A 154 -7.96 7.46 14.88
CA TRP A 154 -7.42 7.00 13.60
C TRP A 154 -6.87 8.16 12.78
N ASN A 155 -5.64 8.01 12.27
CA ASN A 155 -5.04 9.02 11.40
C ASN A 155 -5.85 9.19 10.11
N ALA A 156 -6.65 8.19 9.70
CA ALA A 156 -7.61 8.31 8.60
C ALA A 156 -8.61 9.47 8.82
N ILE A 157 -8.99 9.72 10.07
CA ILE A 157 -9.94 10.77 10.46
C ILE A 157 -9.18 12.06 10.77
N VAL A 158 -8.17 11.99 11.65
CA VAL A 158 -7.41 13.15 12.11
C VAL A 158 -6.65 13.83 10.96
N LEU A 159 -6.08 13.03 10.05
CA LEU A 159 -5.29 13.47 8.91
C LEU A 159 -5.99 13.12 7.59
N LEU A 160 -7.32 13.29 7.54
CA LEU A 160 -8.17 12.93 6.40
C LEU A 160 -7.63 13.41 5.03
N PRO A 161 -7.11 14.64 4.86
CA PRO A 161 -6.55 15.07 3.59
C PRO A 161 -5.34 14.22 3.15
N LEU A 162 -4.46 13.85 4.08
CA LEU A 162 -3.31 13.00 3.79
C LEU A 162 -3.73 11.57 3.48
N PHE A 163 -4.71 11.04 4.22
CA PHE A 163 -5.32 9.73 3.95
C PHE A 163 -5.91 9.66 2.54
N TYR A 164 -6.64 10.69 2.11
CA TYR A 164 -7.21 10.75 0.77
C TYR A 164 -6.11 10.72 -0.31
N ILE A 165 -5.06 11.52 -0.14
CA ILE A 165 -3.95 11.60 -1.10
C ILE A 165 -3.16 10.29 -1.15
N TRP A 166 -2.92 9.66 0.01
CA TRP A 166 -2.29 8.35 0.13
C TRP A 166 -3.02 7.28 -0.70
N ASN A 167 -4.33 7.15 -0.49
CA ASN A 167 -5.14 6.17 -1.24
C ASN A 167 -5.21 6.50 -2.73
N ALA A 168 -5.36 7.78 -3.08
CA ALA A 168 -5.44 8.19 -4.47
C ALA A 168 -4.14 7.88 -5.24
N ASN A 169 -2.97 8.02 -4.61
CA ASN A 169 -1.69 7.63 -5.20
C ASN A 169 -1.57 6.12 -5.44
N SER A 170 -2.02 5.30 -4.47
CA SER A 170 -2.02 3.83 -4.61
C SER A 170 -2.82 3.33 -5.81
N VAL A 171 -3.81 4.11 -6.25
CA VAL A 171 -4.70 3.79 -7.37
C VAL A 171 -4.24 4.41 -8.69
N ASP A 172 -3.73 5.63 -8.68
CA ASP A 172 -3.41 6.36 -9.92
C ASP A 172 -2.29 5.70 -10.73
N CYS A 173 -1.38 4.97 -10.09
CA CYS A 173 -0.33 4.21 -10.76
C CYS A 173 -0.84 2.95 -11.47
N VAL A 174 -1.98 2.41 -11.04
CA VAL A 174 -2.69 1.32 -11.74
C VAL A 174 -3.42 1.86 -12.97
N ARG A 175 -3.85 3.12 -12.93
CA ARG A 175 -4.62 3.78 -14.00
C ARG A 175 -3.76 4.37 -15.12
N SER A 176 -2.49 4.66 -14.86
CA SER A 176 -1.62 5.44 -15.75
C SER A 176 -0.95 4.63 -16.86
N LEU A 177 -0.86 3.32 -16.70
CA LEU A 177 -0.16 2.43 -17.64
C LEU A 177 -1.17 1.62 -18.42
N ALA A 178 -1.32 1.96 -19.70
CA ALA A 178 -2.13 1.19 -20.62
C ALA A 178 -1.51 -0.20 -20.78
N GLU A 179 -2.22 -1.23 -20.29
CA GLU A 179 -1.88 -2.65 -20.53
C GLU A 179 -1.73 -2.95 -22.04
N ASP A 180 -2.37 -2.15 -22.87
CA ASP A 180 -2.31 -2.18 -24.34
C ASP A 180 -0.90 -1.96 -24.90
N ARG A 181 0.01 -1.35 -24.12
CA ARG A 181 1.42 -1.16 -24.52
C ARG A 181 2.28 -2.40 -24.30
N LEU A 182 1.77 -3.45 -23.64
CA LEU A 182 2.48 -4.71 -23.42
C LEU A 182 2.23 -5.67 -24.59
N GLU A 183 3.32 -6.07 -25.25
CA GLU A 183 3.31 -6.85 -26.49
C GLU A 183 2.91 -8.32 -26.28
N THR A 184 3.21 -8.90 -25.13
CA THR A 184 2.96 -10.33 -24.86
C THR A 184 1.92 -10.55 -23.76
N GLU A 185 1.21 -11.66 -23.83
CA GLU A 185 0.29 -12.07 -22.76
C GLU A 185 1.04 -12.38 -21.44
N VAL A 186 2.30 -12.83 -21.53
CA VAL A 186 3.17 -13.12 -20.39
C VAL A 186 3.52 -11.85 -19.63
N ASP A 187 3.89 -10.78 -20.33
CA ASP A 187 4.16 -9.48 -19.71
C ASP A 187 2.92 -8.88 -19.05
N ARG A 188 1.76 -8.98 -19.70
CA ARG A 188 0.48 -8.53 -19.12
C ARG A 188 0.21 -9.26 -17.81
N PHE A 189 0.39 -10.58 -17.78
CA PHE A 189 0.19 -11.38 -16.58
C PHE A 189 1.17 -11.00 -15.46
N GLN A 190 2.47 -10.87 -15.76
CA GLN A 190 3.49 -10.51 -14.76
C GLN A 190 3.30 -9.11 -14.19
N THR A 191 2.99 -8.14 -15.05
CA THR A 191 2.70 -6.76 -14.64
C THR A 191 1.46 -6.69 -13.75
N ARG A 192 0.38 -7.42 -14.10
CA ARG A 192 -0.81 -7.52 -13.24
C ARG A 192 -0.52 -8.15 -11.89
N LEU A 193 0.30 -9.20 -11.85
CA LEU A 193 0.72 -9.81 -10.57
C LEU A 193 1.48 -8.82 -9.69
N LEU A 194 2.38 -8.02 -10.29
CA LEU A 194 3.09 -6.97 -9.59
C LEU A 194 2.13 -5.90 -9.02
N TYR A 195 1.18 -5.44 -9.84
CA TYR A 195 0.13 -4.53 -9.39
C TYR A 195 -0.69 -5.10 -8.24
N ALA A 196 -1.01 -6.38 -8.30
CA ALA A 196 -1.74 -7.10 -7.26
C ALA A 196 -0.96 -7.10 -5.93
N ALA A 197 0.31 -7.49 -5.99
CA ALA A 197 1.19 -7.52 -4.82
C ALA A 197 1.36 -6.13 -4.21
N ARG A 198 1.58 -5.10 -5.04
CA ARG A 198 1.68 -3.70 -4.60
C ARG A 198 0.38 -3.21 -3.98
N TYR A 199 -0.76 -3.50 -4.59
CA TYR A 199 -2.06 -3.07 -4.07
C TYR A 199 -2.36 -3.67 -2.69
N ILE A 200 -2.05 -4.96 -2.49
CA ILE A 200 -2.16 -5.61 -1.18
C ILE A 200 -1.20 -4.96 -0.18
N ALA A 201 0.08 -4.77 -0.54
CA ALA A 201 1.09 -4.17 0.33
C ALA A 201 0.69 -2.76 0.79
N TRP A 202 0.27 -1.91 -0.14
CA TRP A 202 -0.24 -0.57 0.17
C TRP A 202 -1.52 -0.62 1.03
N GLY A 203 -2.41 -1.58 0.80
CA GLY A 203 -3.58 -1.79 1.65
C GLY A 203 -3.21 -2.13 3.10
N VAL A 204 -2.21 -2.99 3.31
CA VAL A 204 -1.68 -3.33 4.64
C VAL A 204 -1.04 -2.10 5.30
N LEU A 205 -0.25 -1.31 4.57
CA LEU A 205 0.30 -0.04 5.09
C LEU A 205 -0.80 0.94 5.46
N THR A 206 -1.86 1.06 4.65
CA THR A 206 -2.98 1.95 4.93
C THR A 206 -3.62 1.62 6.28
N ILE A 207 -3.82 0.34 6.60
CA ILE A 207 -4.37 -0.05 7.91
C ILE A 207 -3.40 0.29 9.04
N THR A 208 -2.12 -0.02 8.85
CA THR A 208 -1.08 0.20 9.87
C THR A 208 -0.93 1.69 10.19
N LEU A 209 -0.86 2.52 9.15
CA LEU A 209 -0.57 3.95 9.28
C LEU A 209 -1.82 4.80 9.57
N PHE A 210 -3.01 4.36 9.14
CA PHE A 210 -4.23 5.18 9.21
C PHE A 210 -5.39 4.61 10.02
N PHE A 211 -5.41 3.31 10.34
CA PHE A 211 -6.50 2.69 11.08
C PHE A 211 -6.07 1.92 12.34
N GLY A 212 -4.83 2.11 12.83
CA GLY A 212 -4.36 1.53 14.09
C GLY A 212 -4.19 0.00 14.12
N GLY A 213 -4.11 -0.67 12.95
CA GLY A 213 -3.94 -2.13 12.92
C GLY A 213 -5.17 -2.92 13.37
N GLY A 214 -4.95 -4.09 14.01
CA GLY A 214 -6.01 -4.92 14.59
C GLY A 214 -6.43 -4.50 16.00
N ASN A 215 -5.57 -3.75 16.70
CA ASN A 215 -5.67 -3.58 18.14
C ASN A 215 -6.72 -2.52 18.52
N PHE A 216 -7.49 -2.83 19.55
CA PHE A 216 -8.49 -1.96 20.16
C PHE A 216 -8.48 -2.26 21.66
N PHE A 217 -7.32 -2.02 22.28
CA PHE A 217 -7.05 -2.42 23.67
C PHE A 217 -8.17 -1.98 24.62
N GLU A 218 -8.62 -0.72 24.53
CA GLU A 218 -9.58 -0.18 25.50
C GLU A 218 -11.05 -0.59 25.27
N LEU A 219 -11.44 -0.91 24.03
CA LEU A 219 -12.84 -1.28 23.71
C LEU A 219 -13.16 -2.73 24.11
N PHE A 220 -12.17 -3.62 24.09
CA PHE A 220 -12.35 -5.04 24.39
C PHE A 220 -12.02 -5.42 25.83
N ASP A 221 -11.28 -4.57 26.57
CA ASP A 221 -11.07 -4.72 28.02
C ASP A 221 -12.40 -4.77 28.79
N LEU A 222 -13.44 -4.11 28.29
CA LEU A 222 -14.80 -4.15 28.84
C LEU A 222 -15.46 -5.54 28.76
N PHE A 223 -15.01 -6.42 27.87
CA PHE A 223 -15.64 -7.71 27.59
C PHE A 223 -14.90 -8.92 28.21
N ASN A 224 -13.81 -8.68 28.94
CA ASN A 224 -13.09 -9.68 29.74
C ASN A 224 -12.76 -10.98 28.97
N PHE A 225 -12.33 -10.84 27.71
CA PHE A 225 -11.92 -11.96 26.87
C PHE A 225 -10.58 -12.56 27.33
N ASN A 226 -10.35 -13.85 27.06
CA ASN A 226 -9.01 -14.42 27.22
C ASN A 226 -8.09 -13.97 26.07
N ASN A 227 -6.77 -14.01 26.28
CA ASN A 227 -5.79 -13.53 25.29
C ASN A 227 -5.95 -14.17 23.90
N THR A 228 -6.33 -15.46 23.82
CA THR A 228 -6.55 -16.14 22.54
C THR A 228 -7.80 -15.61 21.80
N GLY A 229 -8.85 -15.25 22.53
CA GLY A 229 -10.05 -14.61 22.01
C GLY A 229 -9.77 -13.19 21.51
N ILE A 230 -8.97 -12.42 22.26
CA ILE A 230 -8.54 -11.06 21.88
C ILE A 230 -7.75 -11.10 20.57
N ASN A 231 -6.70 -11.92 20.48
CA ASN A 231 -5.87 -12.03 19.27
C ASN A 231 -6.69 -12.47 18.03
N SER A 232 -7.72 -13.30 18.24
CA SER A 232 -8.62 -13.72 17.15
C SER A 232 -9.54 -12.59 16.68
N LEU A 233 -10.04 -11.76 17.61
CA LEU A 233 -10.85 -10.58 17.30
C LEU A 233 -10.04 -9.50 16.60
N GLU A 234 -8.83 -9.21 17.07
CA GLU A 234 -7.91 -8.25 16.44
C GLU A 234 -7.59 -8.63 15.00
N LEU A 235 -7.35 -9.93 14.75
CA LEU A 235 -7.18 -10.46 13.41
C LEU A 235 -8.43 -10.23 12.54
N ILE A 236 -9.62 -10.56 13.05
CA ILE A 236 -10.88 -10.36 12.31
C ILE A 236 -11.09 -8.87 11.99
N LEU A 237 -10.81 -7.98 12.93
CA LEU A 237 -10.96 -6.53 12.75
C LEU A 237 -9.97 -5.97 11.73
N PHE A 238 -8.70 -6.37 11.82
CA PHE A 238 -7.70 -6.03 10.81
C PHE A 238 -8.19 -6.42 9.42
N LEU A 239 -8.76 -7.63 9.29
CA LEU A 239 -9.24 -8.14 8.01
C LEU A 239 -10.47 -7.38 7.50
N ILE A 240 -11.40 -7.01 8.38
CA ILE A 240 -12.53 -6.15 8.01
C ILE A 240 -12.01 -4.81 7.49
N LYS A 241 -11.10 -4.15 8.23
CA LYS A 241 -10.46 -2.90 7.80
C LYS A 241 -9.77 -3.05 6.45
N PHE A 242 -9.04 -4.16 6.24
CA PHE A 242 -8.38 -4.48 4.98
C PHE A 242 -9.34 -4.60 3.82
N ILE A 243 -10.40 -5.40 3.97
CA ILE A 243 -11.42 -5.56 2.92
C ILE A 243 -12.07 -4.21 2.60
N LEU A 244 -12.38 -3.38 3.62
CA LEU A 244 -12.93 -2.04 3.42
C LEU A 244 -11.98 -1.13 2.64
N VAL A 245 -10.68 -1.13 2.97
CA VAL A 245 -9.65 -0.36 2.23
C VAL A 245 -9.60 -0.79 0.77
N LEU A 246 -9.60 -2.11 0.49
CA LEU A 246 -9.63 -2.62 -0.87
C LEU A 246 -10.92 -2.22 -1.61
N LEU A 247 -12.07 -2.25 -0.94
CA LEU A 247 -13.35 -1.83 -1.52
C LEU A 247 -13.35 -0.33 -1.86
N VAL A 248 -12.82 0.52 -0.97
CA VAL A 248 -12.69 1.96 -1.21
C VAL A 248 -11.80 2.23 -2.41
N GLY A 249 -10.63 1.59 -2.50
CA GLY A 249 -9.75 1.74 -3.65
C GLY A 249 -10.40 1.28 -4.97
N LYS A 250 -11.18 0.20 -4.93
CA LYS A 250 -11.97 -0.31 -6.06
C LYS A 250 -13.12 0.61 -6.47
N ILE A 251 -13.78 1.25 -5.52
CA ILE A 251 -14.81 2.27 -5.84
C ILE A 251 -14.12 3.48 -6.48
N TYR A 252 -12.97 3.90 -5.93
CA TYR A 252 -12.19 5.02 -6.47
C TYR A 252 -11.72 4.77 -7.91
N THR A 253 -11.16 3.59 -8.22
CA THR A 253 -10.76 3.24 -9.60
C THR A 253 -11.93 3.39 -10.59
N ARG A 254 -13.12 2.90 -10.20
CA ARG A 254 -14.33 2.93 -11.04
C ARG A 254 -14.87 4.34 -11.26
N LEU A 255 -14.85 5.18 -10.23
CA LEU A 255 -15.41 6.53 -10.30
C LEU A 255 -14.58 7.49 -11.15
N VAL A 256 -13.24 7.37 -11.12
CA VAL A 256 -12.36 8.40 -11.70
C VAL A 256 -11.88 8.05 -13.13
N GLY A 257 -12.06 6.81 -13.61
CA GLY A 257 -11.80 6.38 -15.00
C GLY A 257 -10.31 6.42 -15.42
N PRO A 258 -9.91 6.17 -16.68
CA PRO A 258 -8.52 6.37 -17.12
C PRO A 258 -8.19 7.86 -17.36
N ARG A 259 -6.92 8.26 -17.18
CA ARG A 259 -6.42 9.64 -17.43
C ARG A 259 -5.13 9.63 -18.24
N LYS A 260 -4.85 10.72 -18.98
CA LYS A 260 -3.59 10.87 -19.72
C LYS A 260 -2.42 11.10 -18.76
N LEU A 261 -1.22 10.63 -19.11
CA LEU A 261 -0.01 10.80 -18.29
C LEU A 261 0.25 12.27 -17.89
N VAL A 262 0.01 13.23 -18.80
CA VAL A 262 0.18 14.67 -18.53
C VAL A 262 -0.82 15.19 -17.49
N GLU A 263 -2.06 14.71 -17.51
CA GLU A 263 -3.08 15.08 -16.53
C GLU A 263 -2.74 14.50 -15.15
N ILE A 264 -2.18 13.29 -15.13
CA ILE A 264 -1.69 12.64 -13.91
C ILE A 264 -0.50 13.41 -13.34
N GLU A 265 0.49 13.80 -14.15
CA GLU A 265 1.60 14.64 -13.70
C GLU A 265 1.11 15.94 -13.05
N SER A 266 0.16 16.64 -13.68
CA SER A 266 -0.44 17.87 -13.13
C SER A 266 -1.15 17.62 -11.80
N LEU A 267 -1.85 16.49 -11.67
CA LEU A 267 -2.52 16.09 -10.43
C LEU A 267 -1.51 15.80 -9.31
N TYR A 268 -0.44 15.07 -9.62
CA TYR A 268 0.65 14.76 -8.68
C TYR A 268 1.35 16.04 -8.20
N LYS A 269 1.59 17.03 -9.07
CA LYS A 269 2.15 18.33 -8.67
C LYS A 269 1.26 19.06 -7.65
N LYS A 270 -0.05 19.08 -7.90
CA LYS A 270 -1.02 19.71 -6.98
C LYS A 270 -1.09 18.99 -5.65
N ARG A 271 -1.14 17.65 -5.66
CA ARG A 271 -1.14 16.83 -4.44
C ARG A 271 0.14 16.97 -3.64
N ALA A 272 1.29 16.97 -4.31
CA ALA A 272 2.60 17.21 -3.71
C ALA A 272 2.63 18.54 -2.95
N LEU A 273 2.24 19.64 -3.60
CA LEU A 273 2.17 20.94 -2.94
C LEU A 273 1.22 20.92 -1.75
N PHE A 274 0.05 20.30 -1.90
CA PHE A 274 -0.95 20.24 -0.84
C PHE A 274 -0.48 19.42 0.37
N VAL A 275 0.19 18.29 0.16
CA VAL A 275 0.79 17.47 1.22
C VAL A 275 1.87 18.25 1.98
N VAL A 276 2.71 19.00 1.26
CA VAL A 276 3.73 19.86 1.90
C VAL A 276 3.09 20.95 2.76
N VAL A 277 2.03 21.59 2.28
CA VAL A 277 1.30 22.60 3.07
C VAL A 277 0.70 21.97 4.32
N ILE A 278 0.06 20.80 4.21
CA ILE A 278 -0.50 20.10 5.38
C ILE A 278 0.60 19.72 6.38
N PHE A 279 1.73 19.21 5.90
CA PHE A 279 2.88 18.89 6.76
C PHE A 279 3.37 20.12 7.54
N ILE A 280 3.47 21.28 6.89
CA ILE A 280 3.83 22.55 7.55
C ILE A 280 2.79 22.91 8.61
N CYS A 281 1.49 22.81 8.30
CA CYS A 281 0.42 23.08 9.26
C CYS A 281 0.49 22.16 10.48
N ILE A 282 0.69 20.86 10.29
CA ILE A 282 0.85 19.89 11.38
C ILE A 282 2.07 20.23 12.23
N SER A 283 3.19 20.56 11.60
CA SER A 283 4.42 20.92 12.28
C SER A 283 4.24 22.19 13.13
N LEU A 284 3.64 23.25 12.57
CA LEU A 284 3.37 24.49 13.30
C LEU A 284 2.39 24.27 14.46
N TYR A 285 1.33 23.48 14.24
CA TYR A 285 0.39 23.13 15.29
C TYR A 285 1.08 22.40 16.44
N LYS A 286 1.91 21.40 16.13
CA LYS A 286 2.65 20.64 17.14
C LYS A 286 3.65 21.50 17.89
N VAL A 287 4.33 22.42 17.23
CA VAL A 287 5.21 23.39 17.89
C VAL A 287 4.43 24.31 18.84
N ALA A 288 3.23 24.76 18.46
CA ALA A 288 2.41 25.62 19.30
C ALA A 288 1.77 24.92 20.53
N GLN A 289 1.77 23.59 20.56
CA GLN A 289 1.32 22.80 21.70
C GLN A 289 2.40 22.62 22.78
N PHE A 290 3.66 22.91 22.46
CA PHE A 290 4.78 22.95 23.40
C PHE A 290 4.93 24.34 24.02
#